data_AF-A0A931V053-F1
#
_entry.id   AF-A0A931V053-F1
#
_cell.length_a   1.000
_cell.length_b   1.000
_cell.length_c   1.000
_cell.angle_alpha   90.00
_cell.angle_beta   90.00
_cell.angle_gamma   90.00
#
_symmetry.space_group_name_H-M   'P 1'
#
loop_
_entity.id
_entity.type
_entity.pdbx_description
1 polymer ?
#
loop_
_entity_poly.entity_id
_entity_poly.type
_entity_poly.pdbx_seq_one_letter_code
_entity_poly.pdbx_strand_id
1 'polypeptide(L)'
;MDPLVAVTNTTPIIALAGIHQLRLLDLLFDRVARRLGLTVRGSLGVLAEARRRGFVRELRPIIDDMIANGCRLGTDVVAAVLAAVGE
;
A
#
# COMPACT_ATOMS: atom_id res chain seq x y z
N MET A 1 8.78 19.32 -6.94
CA MET A 1 7.41 19.11 -6.44
C MET A 1 7.23 17.63 -6.20
N ASP A 2 6.69 17.23 -5.06
CA ASP A 2 6.40 15.81 -4.79
C ASP A 2 5.34 15.31 -5.81
N PRO A 3 5.49 14.10 -6.37
CA PRO A 3 4.52 13.56 -7.31
C PRO A 3 3.15 13.42 -6.65
N LEU A 4 2.07 13.62 -7.42
CA LEU A 4 0.71 13.41 -6.92
C LEU A 4 0.50 11.91 -6.63
N VAL A 5 0.27 11.59 -5.34
CA VAL A 5 0.10 10.21 -4.87
C VAL A 5 -1.37 9.89 -4.63
N ALA A 6 -1.87 8.84 -5.27
CA ALA A 6 -3.18 8.27 -4.97
C ALA A 6 -3.02 7.14 -3.94
N VAL A 7 -3.72 7.23 -2.82
CA VAL A 7 -3.73 6.18 -1.78
C VAL A 7 -4.96 5.30 -1.95
N THR A 8 -4.77 4.02 -2.25
CA THR A 8 -5.86 3.05 -2.36
C THR A 8 -5.99 2.24 -1.08
N ASN A 9 -7.21 2.13 -0.56
CA ASN A 9 -7.53 1.25 0.57
C ASN A 9 -8.04 -0.11 0.07
N THR A 10 -8.38 -1.00 1.00
CA THR A 10 -8.87 -2.35 0.70
C THR A 10 -10.31 -2.36 0.16
N THR A 11 -11.06 -1.26 0.26
CA THR A 11 -12.49 -1.21 -0.13
C THR A 11 -12.73 -1.50 -1.62
N PRO A 12 -12.03 -0.85 -2.59
CA PRO A 12 -12.11 -1.24 -3.99
C PRO A 12 -11.73 -2.69 -4.24
N ILE A 13 -10.72 -3.21 -3.53
CA ILE A 13 -10.27 -4.60 -3.68
C ILE A 13 -11.38 -5.57 -3.23
N ILE A 14 -12.00 -5.33 -2.08
CA ILE A 14 -13.10 -6.16 -1.56
C ILE A 14 -14.32 -6.11 -2.50
N ALA A 15 -14.70 -4.91 -2.95
CA ALA A 15 -15.84 -4.74 -3.84
C ALA A 15 -15.62 -5.47 -5.17
N LEU A 16 -14.44 -5.31 -5.77
CA LEU A 16 -14.08 -5.97 -7.03
C LEU A 16 -13.90 -7.48 -6.88
N ALA A 17 -13.37 -7.95 -5.75
CA ALA A 17 -13.31 -9.38 -5.43
C ALA A 17 -14.72 -9.99 -5.32
N GLY A 18 -15.64 -9.29 -4.64
CA GLY A 18 -17.02 -9.74 -4.45
C GLY A 18 -17.83 -9.90 -5.75
N ILE A 19 -17.41 -9.21 -6.83
CA ILE A 19 -18.01 -9.35 -8.16
C ILE A 19 -17.10 -10.10 -9.15
N HIS A 20 -16.02 -10.72 -8.68
CA HIS A 20 -15.03 -11.43 -9.51
C HIS A 20 -14.39 -10.57 -10.63
N GLN A 21 -14.20 -9.27 -10.39
CA GLN A 21 -13.63 -8.30 -11.33
C GLN A 21 -12.31 -7.71 -10.83
N LEU A 22 -11.48 -8.48 -10.11
CA LEU A 22 -10.17 -8.02 -9.63
C LEU A 22 -9.26 -7.48 -10.75
N ARG A 23 -9.39 -7.99 -11.99
CA ARG A 23 -8.66 -7.49 -13.17
C ARG A 23 -8.85 -5.99 -13.43
N LEU A 24 -9.93 -5.40 -12.93
CA LEU A 24 -10.18 -3.96 -13.09
C LEU A 24 -9.18 -3.11 -12.28
N LEU A 25 -8.53 -3.68 -11.26
CA LEU A 25 -7.43 -3.03 -10.55
C LEU A 25 -6.23 -2.79 -11.46
N ASP A 26 -5.88 -3.76 -12.32
CA ASP A 26 -4.78 -3.59 -13.28
C ASP A 26 -5.09 -2.47 -14.27
N LEU A 27 -6.34 -2.40 -14.75
CA LEU A 27 -6.79 -1.30 -15.61
C LEU A 27 -6.72 0.05 -14.87
N LEU A 28 -7.21 0.11 -13.64
CA LEU A 28 -7.23 1.32 -12.83
C LEU A 28 -5.81 1.82 -12.54
N PHE A 29 -4.93 0.96 -12.04
CA PHE A 29 -3.60 1.36 -11.60
C PHE A 29 -2.63 1.53 -12.77
N ASP A 30 -2.55 0.57 -13.69
CA ASP A 30 -1.55 0.62 -14.76
C ASP A 30 -2.00 1.42 -15.96
N ARG A 31 -3.29 1.42 -16.32
CA ARG A 31 -3.77 2.13 -17.52
C ARG A 31 -4.35 3.50 -17.24
N VAL A 32 -4.93 3.74 -16.07
CA VAL A 32 -5.52 5.05 -15.74
C VAL A 32 -4.55 5.86 -14.88
N ALA A 33 -4.24 5.41 -13.67
CA ALA A 33 -3.44 6.18 -12.71
C ALA A 33 -2.04 6.50 -13.23
N ARG A 34 -1.28 5.47 -13.67
CA ARG A 34 0.07 5.70 -14.23
C ARG A 34 0.07 6.61 -15.46
N ARG A 35 -0.94 6.50 -16.35
CA ARG A 35 -1.04 7.38 -17.54
C ARG A 35 -1.33 8.83 -17.19
N LEU A 36 -2.03 9.06 -16.07
CA LEU A 36 -2.26 10.39 -15.52
C LEU A 36 -1.04 10.91 -14.72
N GLY A 37 0.08 10.19 -14.70
CA GLY A 37 1.26 10.56 -13.92
C GLY A 37 1.09 10.37 -12.41
N LEU A 38 0.05 9.65 -11.98
CA LEU A 38 -0.20 9.38 -10.57
C LEU A 38 0.67 8.21 -10.10
N THR A 39 1.29 8.39 -8.94
CA THR A 39 1.90 7.27 -8.21
C THR A 39 0.85 6.66 -7.29
N VAL A 40 0.55 5.38 -7.47
CA VAL A 40 -0.39 4.68 -6.57
C VAL A 40 0.38 4.04 -5.42
N ARG A 41 -0.10 4.23 -4.18
CA ARG A 41 0.42 3.55 -2.98
C ARG A 41 -0.73 2.96 -2.18
N GLY A 42 -0.47 1.83 -1.53
CA GLY A 42 -1.33 1.32 -0.44
C GLY A 42 -0.87 1.84 0.92
N SER A 43 -1.57 1.46 2.00
CA SER A 43 -1.25 1.89 3.37
C SER A 43 0.19 1.59 3.79
N LEU A 44 0.73 0.42 3.43
CA LEU A 44 2.13 0.09 3.72
C LEU A 44 3.13 1.00 2.98
N GLY A 45 2.80 1.45 1.77
CA GLY A 45 3.62 2.41 1.02
C GLY A 45 3.62 3.80 1.66
N VAL A 46 2.51 4.19 2.30
CA VAL A 46 2.43 5.42 3.11
C VAL A 46 3.29 5.30 4.35
N LEU A 47 3.21 4.18 5.08
CA LEU A 47 4.00 3.96 6.27
C LEU A 47 5.52 3.86 5.97
N ALA A 48 5.89 3.20 4.87
CA ALA A 48 7.28 3.15 4.41
C ALA A 48 7.83 4.55 4.09
N GLU A 49 7.02 5.42 3.50
CA GLU A 49 7.40 6.82 3.28
C GLU A 49 7.56 7.58 4.60
N ALA A 50 6.63 7.38 5.54
CA ALA A 50 6.72 7.98 6.86
C ALA A 50 8.03 7.60 7.56
N ARG A 51 8.46 6.33 7.44
CA ARG A 51 9.75 5.85 7.95
C ARG A 51 10.92 6.55 7.26
N ARG A 52 10.93 6.62 5.93
CA ARG A 52 12.00 7.29 5.17
C ARG A 52 12.13 8.78 5.49
N ARG A 53 11.01 9.45 5.78
CA ARG A 53 10.97 10.86 6.17
C ARG A 53 11.22 11.09 7.66
N GLY A 54 11.44 10.04 8.45
CA GLY A 54 11.72 10.13 9.89
C GLY A 54 10.50 10.45 10.76
N PHE A 55 9.28 10.37 10.23
CA PHE A 55 8.05 10.57 11.01
C PHE A 55 7.75 9.39 11.94
N VAL A 56 8.21 8.20 11.60
CA VAL A 56 8.14 7.01 12.44
C VAL A 56 9.52 6.39 12.61
N ARG A 57 9.82 5.93 13.82
CA ARG A 57 11.13 5.38 14.18
C ARG A 57 11.32 3.94 13.71
N GLU A 58 10.25 3.14 13.79
CA GLU A 58 10.22 1.71 13.43
C GLU A 58 8.88 1.39 12.76
N LEU A 59 8.93 0.57 11.70
CA LEU A 59 7.78 0.18 10.93
C LEU A 59 7.19 -1.14 11.44
N ARG A 60 8.05 -2.05 11.91
CA ARG A 60 7.63 -3.37 12.41
C ARG A 60 6.54 -3.30 13.50
N PRO A 61 6.66 -2.50 14.57
CA PRO A 61 5.62 -2.45 15.60
C PRO A 61 4.27 -1.97 15.07
N ILE A 62 4.28 -1.01 14.13
CA ILE A 62 3.06 -0.46 13.52
C ILE A 62 2.38 -1.53 12.64
N ILE A 63 3.18 -2.30 11.88
CA ILE A 63 2.66 -3.40 11.06
C ILE A 63 2.08 -4.50 11.97
N ASP A 64 2.77 -4.85 13.05
CA ASP A 64 2.32 -5.86 14.01
C ASP A 64 0.99 -5.43 14.66
N ASP A 65 0.86 -4.15 15.05
CA ASP A 65 -0.38 -3.57 15.56
C ASP A 65 -1.50 -3.62 14.51
N MET A 66 -1.21 -3.30 13.24
CA MET A 66 -2.21 -3.42 12.16
C MET A 66 -2.74 -4.84 12.02
N ILE A 67 -1.84 -5.83 12.07
CA ILE A 67 -2.20 -7.27 11.98
C ILE A 67 -3.04 -7.67 13.20
N ALA A 68 -2.63 -7.29 14.41
CA ALA A 68 -3.37 -7.54 15.64
C ALA A 68 -4.80 -6.93 15.61
N ASN A 69 -4.96 -5.79 14.93
CA ASN A 69 -6.25 -5.13 14.70
C ASN A 69 -7.00 -5.62 13.45
N GLY A 70 -6.60 -6.75 12.85
CA GLY A 70 -7.36 -7.44 11.80
C GLY A 70 -6.95 -7.10 10.36
N CYS A 71 -5.86 -6.35 10.14
CA CYS A 71 -5.32 -6.19 8.79
C CYS A 71 -4.72 -7.52 8.29
N ARG A 72 -5.22 -7.99 7.15
CA ARG A 72 -4.64 -9.16 6.45
C ARG A 72 -3.49 -8.70 5.57
N LEU A 73 -2.26 -8.96 6.01
CA LEU A 73 -1.03 -8.67 5.28
C LEU A 73 -0.29 -9.98 4.98
N GLY A 74 0.12 -10.17 3.73
CA GLY A 74 0.99 -11.28 3.35
C GLY A 74 2.36 -11.14 3.99
N THR A 75 2.95 -12.24 4.46
CA THR A 75 4.27 -12.25 5.10
C THR A 75 5.37 -11.78 4.14
N ASP A 76 5.23 -12.12 2.86
CA ASP A 76 6.05 -11.66 1.75
C ASP A 76 5.97 -10.14 1.55
N VAL A 77 4.76 -9.58 1.60
CA VAL A 77 4.53 -8.13 1.47
C VAL A 77 5.14 -7.38 2.66
N VAL A 78 4.96 -7.90 3.88
CA VAL A 78 5.56 -7.32 5.09
C VAL A 78 7.08 -7.34 5.00
N ALA A 79 7.68 -8.49 4.65
CA ALA A 79 9.12 -8.62 4.51
C ALA A 79 9.68 -7.68 3.44
N ALA A 80 9.02 -7.58 2.29
CA ALA A 80 9.44 -6.68 1.21
C ALA A 80 9.42 -5.21 1.64
N VAL A 81 8.39 -4.80 2.40
CA VAL A 81 8.27 -3.42 2.87
C VAL A 81 9.31 -3.06 3.93
N LEU A 82 9.58 -3.96 4.88
CA LEU A 82 10.61 -3.77 5.90
C LEU A 82 12.01 -3.68 5.27
N ALA A 83 12.33 -4.61 4.36
CA ALA A 83 13.59 -4.59 3.62
C ALA A 83 13.76 -3.29 2.81
N ALA A 84 12.67 -2.77 2.22
CA ALA A 84 12.68 -1.52 1.46
C ALA A 84 12.92 -0.25 2.29
N VAL A 85 12.88 -0.34 3.62
CA VAL A 85 13.21 0.74 4.56
C VAL A 85 14.43 0.44 5.44
N GLY A 86 15.10 -0.69 5.21
CA GLY A 86 16.29 -1.11 5.98
C GLY A 86 15.98 -1.69 7.35
N GLU A 87 14.80 -2.30 7.52
CA GLU A 87 14.38 -3.07 8.70
C GLU A 87 14.32 -4.58 8.42
#